data_AF-A0A5J4TGT1-F1
#
_entry.id   AF-A0A5J4TGT1-F1
#
_cell.length_a   1.000
_cell.length_b   1.000
_cell.length_c   1.000
_cell.angle_alpha   90.00
_cell.angle_beta   90.00
_cell.angle_gamma   90.00
#
_symmetry.space_group_name_H-M   'P 1'
#
loop_
_entity.id
_entity.type
_entity.pdbx_description
1 polymer ?
#
loop_
_entity_poly.entity_id
_entity_poly.type
_entity_poly.pdbx_seq_one_letter_code
_entity_poly.pdbx_strand_id
1 'polypeptide(L)'
;MYMAGRSRFYSEKPYVIKSCIDQRKEIFVAKVKGYFPKSEYNNLLPLPPIFRNIEIENKEVVIGEYMYSQAQKHSLPITKKDRKLTTLVDTNGQYMVFNNYYLWLLIDLGFVITDYKAITVFEKNTAYEPFVRTMMDLRIQAILAGSTKEKFYKLIINSSYGYDTLNTEKFGKIKMLDKAGTFIAQHHPNHMGTKRISANTFAVQLKPKTATCFTSIQSGVFTLDNAKYWYLNYIYNFMYKCLDRKRFHFVLADTDSIYIAISGDPNKDCHYQFESIVTDKQFYDQHVYQYLPDPNKDIYDYKKILGFGIENE
;
A
#
# COMPACT_ATOMS: atom_id res chain seq x y z
N MET A 1 -11.78 -9.72 -5.03
CA MET A 1 -11.24 -10.10 -3.71
C MET A 1 -12.29 -9.74 -2.67
N TYR A 2 -12.44 -10.54 -1.61
CA TYR A 2 -13.39 -10.22 -0.54
C TYR A 2 -12.78 -9.23 0.46
N MET A 3 -13.64 -8.42 1.08
CA MET A 3 -13.27 -7.58 2.21
C MET A 3 -13.55 -8.30 3.53
N ALA A 4 -12.79 -7.95 4.56
CA ALA A 4 -13.01 -8.47 5.90
C ALA A 4 -14.28 -7.89 6.54
N GLY A 5 -15.18 -8.76 6.95
CA GLY A 5 -16.37 -8.44 7.73
C GLY A 5 -16.13 -8.58 9.21
N ARG A 6 -17.08 -9.20 9.91
CA ARG A 6 -16.96 -9.48 11.33
C ARG A 6 -15.83 -10.46 11.58
N SER A 7 -15.08 -10.25 12.66
CA SER A 7 -14.12 -11.25 13.13
C SER A 7 -14.86 -12.50 13.60
N ARG A 8 -14.47 -13.65 13.07
CA ARG A 8 -14.98 -14.96 13.46
C ARG A 8 -14.24 -15.48 14.68
N PHE A 9 -12.91 -15.45 14.64
CA PHE A 9 -12.08 -15.82 15.78
C PHE A 9 -10.68 -15.19 15.71
N TYR A 10 -10.02 -15.21 16.86
CA TYR A 10 -8.63 -14.85 17.07
C TYR A 10 -7.87 -16.05 17.65
N SER A 11 -6.62 -16.23 17.25
CA SER A 11 -5.75 -17.25 17.83
C SER A 11 -4.29 -16.83 17.83
N GLU A 12 -3.59 -17.16 18.92
CA GLU A 12 -2.12 -17.07 19.04
C GLU A 12 -1.46 -18.45 18.96
N LYS A 13 -2.25 -19.53 18.81
CA LYS A 13 -1.73 -20.89 18.79
C LYS A 13 -1.11 -21.19 17.41
N PRO A 14 0.20 -21.48 17.31
CA PRO A 14 0.89 -21.64 16.01
C PRO A 14 0.26 -22.69 15.09
N TYR A 15 -0.17 -23.83 15.64
CA TYR A 15 -0.79 -24.91 14.84
C TYR A 15 -2.13 -24.48 14.21
N VAL A 16 -2.92 -23.65 14.90
CA VAL A 16 -4.16 -23.08 14.35
C VAL A 16 -3.82 -22.10 13.24
N ILE A 17 -2.85 -21.21 13.48
CA ILE A 17 -2.42 -20.20 12.50
C ILE A 17 -1.93 -20.88 11.22
N LYS A 18 -1.02 -21.84 11.33
CA LYS A 18 -0.50 -22.62 10.21
C LYS A 18 -1.62 -23.34 9.46
N SER A 19 -2.50 -24.04 10.17
CA SER A 19 -3.64 -24.73 9.55
C SER A 19 -4.55 -23.78 8.77
N CYS A 20 -4.82 -22.58 9.28
CA CYS A 20 -5.63 -21.59 8.56
C CYS A 20 -4.94 -21.06 7.30
N ILE A 21 -3.64 -20.80 7.37
CA ILE A 21 -2.85 -20.34 6.22
C ILE A 21 -2.82 -21.42 5.13
N ASP A 22 -2.51 -22.66 5.50
CA ASP A 22 -2.31 -23.78 4.56
C ASP A 22 -3.62 -24.20 3.86
N GLN A 23 -4.76 -24.12 4.56
CA GLN A 23 -6.05 -24.52 3.98
C GLN A 23 -6.53 -23.61 2.86
N ARG A 24 -6.08 -22.35 2.82
CA ARG A 24 -6.50 -21.34 1.83
C ARG A 24 -8.02 -21.10 1.69
N LYS A 25 -8.80 -21.40 2.73
CA LYS A 25 -10.28 -21.29 2.70
C LYS A 25 -10.81 -19.96 3.22
N GLU A 26 -10.15 -19.41 4.23
CA GLU A 26 -10.64 -18.27 5.01
C GLU A 26 -9.94 -16.97 4.60
N ILE A 27 -10.59 -15.82 4.82
CA ILE A 27 -9.88 -14.54 4.78
C ILE A 27 -9.41 -14.18 6.17
N PHE A 28 -8.18 -13.70 6.27
CA PHE A 28 -7.54 -13.47 7.56
C PHE A 28 -6.51 -12.35 7.48
N VAL A 29 -6.13 -11.89 8.67
CA VAL A 29 -4.91 -11.12 8.90
C VAL A 29 -4.03 -11.93 9.83
N ALA A 30 -2.82 -12.24 9.38
CA ALA A 30 -1.84 -13.00 10.13
C ALA A 30 -0.63 -12.13 10.48
N LYS A 31 -0.07 -12.35 11.66
CA LYS A 31 1.16 -11.71 12.13
C LYS A 31 2.25 -12.79 12.22
N VAL A 32 3.23 -12.74 11.33
CA VAL A 32 4.23 -13.81 11.14
C VAL A 32 5.65 -13.24 10.95
N LYS A 33 6.65 -14.09 11.14
CA LYS A 33 8.03 -13.89 10.68
C LYS A 33 8.33 -14.88 9.57
N GLY A 34 9.24 -14.49 8.69
CA GLY A 34 9.73 -15.36 7.64
C GLY A 34 10.78 -14.70 6.77
N TYR A 35 11.24 -15.45 5.79
CA TYR A 35 12.27 -15.04 4.84
C TYR A 35 12.08 -15.76 3.50
N PHE A 36 12.59 -15.17 2.42
CA PHE A 36 12.80 -15.89 1.17
C PHE A 36 14.17 -16.59 1.20
N PRO A 37 14.30 -17.87 0.78
CA PRO A 37 15.59 -18.52 0.67
C PRO A 37 16.54 -17.76 -0.27
N LYS A 38 17.85 -17.81 -0.01
CA LYS A 38 18.86 -17.14 -0.85
C LYS A 38 18.81 -17.59 -2.31
N SER A 39 18.36 -18.81 -2.60
CA SER A 39 18.14 -19.29 -3.98
C SER A 39 17.19 -18.41 -4.78
N GLU A 40 16.23 -17.75 -4.11
CA GLU A 40 15.24 -16.89 -4.76
C GLU A 40 15.73 -15.45 -4.97
N TYR A 41 16.87 -15.05 -4.41
CA TYR A 41 17.27 -13.64 -4.40
C TYR A 41 17.45 -13.07 -5.82
N ASN A 42 18.03 -13.83 -6.75
CA ASN A 42 18.17 -13.39 -8.13
C ASN A 42 16.81 -13.18 -8.83
N ASN A 43 15.77 -13.87 -8.36
CA ASN A 43 14.42 -13.67 -8.85
C ASN A 43 13.75 -12.44 -8.22
N LEU A 44 14.02 -12.16 -6.94
CA LEU A 44 13.27 -11.18 -6.16
C LEU A 44 13.94 -9.80 -6.05
N LEU A 45 15.27 -9.73 -6.06
CA LEU A 45 16.02 -8.50 -5.80
C LEU A 45 15.72 -7.33 -6.74
N PRO A 46 15.36 -7.52 -8.02
CA PRO A 46 14.95 -6.38 -8.85
C PRO A 46 13.73 -5.63 -8.28
N LEU A 47 12.86 -6.32 -7.52
CA LEU A 47 11.79 -5.69 -6.75
C LEU A 47 11.34 -6.58 -5.58
N PRO A 48 11.97 -6.46 -4.39
CA PRO A 48 11.66 -7.32 -3.27
C PRO A 48 10.18 -7.27 -2.86
N PRO A 49 9.53 -8.41 -2.59
CA PRO A 49 8.08 -8.45 -2.55
C PRO A 49 7.47 -8.00 -1.22
N ILE A 50 8.25 -7.70 -0.18
CA ILE A 50 7.74 -7.28 1.14
C ILE A 50 7.80 -5.75 1.29
N PHE A 51 6.68 -5.05 1.13
CA PHE A 51 6.61 -3.59 1.23
C PHE A 51 6.25 -3.18 2.65
N ARG A 52 7.19 -2.60 3.38
CA ARG A 52 7.00 -2.26 4.80
C ARG A 52 7.70 -0.97 5.18
N ASN A 53 7.07 -0.25 6.11
CA ASN A 53 7.73 0.82 6.83
C ASN A 53 8.60 0.21 7.92
N ILE A 54 9.91 0.39 7.81
CA ILE A 54 10.87 0.00 8.85
C ILE A 54 11.59 1.23 9.39
N GLU A 55 12.15 1.10 10.59
CA GLU A 55 13.11 2.08 11.10
C GLU A 55 14.50 1.70 10.60
N ILE A 56 15.18 2.68 10.00
CA ILE A 56 16.54 2.55 9.50
C ILE A 56 17.41 3.49 10.32
N GLU A 57 18.55 2.98 10.78
CA GLU A 57 19.59 3.81 11.39
C GLU A 57 20.48 4.36 10.28
N ASN A 58 20.72 5.68 10.28
CA ASN A 58 21.57 6.35 9.29
C ASN A 58 23.08 6.12 9.54
N LYS A 59 23.45 4.88 9.88
CA LYS A 59 24.84 4.43 10.04
C LYS A 59 25.41 4.00 8.69
N GLU A 60 26.70 4.24 8.49
CA GLU A 60 27.42 3.85 7.27
C GLU A 60 27.21 2.37 6.87
N VAL A 61 27.27 1.46 7.84
CA VAL A 61 27.04 0.01 7.61
C VAL A 61 25.64 -0.31 7.08
N VAL A 62 24.66 0.57 7.27
CA VAL A 62 23.27 0.36 6.88
C VAL A 62 22.94 1.03 5.55
N ILE A 63 23.35 2.30 5.38
CA ILE A 63 23.02 3.09 4.18
C ILE A 63 24.12 3.06 3.11
N GLY A 64 25.28 2.51 3.43
CA GLY A 64 26.47 2.47 2.58
C GLY A 64 27.31 3.75 2.65
N GLU A 65 28.59 3.59 2.32
CA GLU A 65 29.61 4.65 2.34
C GLU A 65 29.20 5.88 1.50
N TYR A 66 28.67 5.66 0.29
CA TYR A 66 28.25 6.75 -0.59
C TYR A 66 27.13 7.60 0.04
N MET A 67 26.04 6.97 0.50
CA MET A 67 24.93 7.72 1.11
C MET A 67 25.35 8.39 2.41
N TYR A 68 26.19 7.73 3.20
CA TYR A 68 26.70 8.27 4.45
C TYR A 68 27.60 9.50 4.23
N SER A 69 28.54 9.43 3.27
CA SER A 69 29.39 10.56 2.90
C SER A 69 28.60 11.74 2.34
N GLN A 70 27.55 11.50 1.52
CA GLN A 70 26.65 12.56 1.07
C GLN A 70 25.89 13.20 2.23
N ALA A 71 25.40 12.39 3.17
CA ALA A 71 24.72 12.90 4.36
C ALA A 71 25.65 13.78 5.22
N GLN A 72 26.90 13.37 5.41
CA GLN A 72 27.91 14.18 6.09
C GLN A 72 28.22 15.48 5.36
N LYS A 73 28.49 15.40 4.05
CA LYS A 73 28.82 16.56 3.20
C LYS A 73 27.72 17.63 3.24
N HIS A 74 26.46 17.21 3.29
CA HIS A 74 25.31 18.11 3.32
C HIS A 74 24.76 18.39 4.73
N SER A 75 25.50 18.01 5.78
CA SER A 75 25.10 18.21 7.19
C SER A 75 23.69 17.65 7.51
N LEU A 76 23.32 16.53 6.88
CA LEU A 76 22.06 15.84 7.14
C LEU A 76 22.11 15.08 8.48
N PRO A 77 20.97 14.88 9.16
CA PRO A 77 20.94 14.17 10.44
C PRO A 77 21.32 12.68 10.30
N ILE A 78 22.55 12.32 10.68
CA ILE A 78 23.09 10.94 10.59
C ILE A 78 22.89 10.09 11.85
N THR A 79 22.51 10.67 12.98
CA THR A 79 22.27 9.94 14.24
C THR A 79 20.81 9.56 14.47
N LYS A 80 19.92 9.99 13.57
CA LYS A 80 18.49 9.80 13.72
C LYS A 80 18.05 8.46 13.15
N LYS A 81 17.08 7.82 13.81
CA LYS A 81 16.29 6.74 13.23
C LYS A 81 15.23 7.33 12.33
N ASP A 82 15.24 6.94 11.06
CA ASP A 82 14.23 7.37 10.11
C ASP A 82 13.30 6.21 9.77
N ARG A 83 12.00 6.50 9.79
CA ARG A 83 11.00 5.56 9.31
C ARG A 83 10.88 5.70 7.79
N LYS A 84 11.17 4.63 7.06
CA LYS A 84 11.15 4.60 5.60
C LYS A 84 10.28 3.44 5.11
N LEU A 85 9.45 3.72 4.11
CA LEU A 85 8.81 2.67 3.32
C LEU A 85 9.85 2.10 2.38
N THR A 86 10.05 0.79 2.42
CA THR A 86 11.01 0.09 1.58
C THR A 86 10.50 -1.31 1.24
N THR A 87 11.24 -2.00 0.38
CA THR A 87 10.98 -3.37 -0.07
C THR A 87 12.01 -4.31 0.55
N LEU A 88 11.56 -5.49 0.99
CA LEU A 88 12.38 -6.47 1.72
C LEU A 88 12.21 -7.88 1.12
N VAL A 89 13.23 -8.72 1.32
CA VAL A 89 13.21 -10.17 1.03
C VAL A 89 13.02 -11.02 2.29
N ASP A 90 12.83 -10.38 3.44
CA ASP A 90 12.49 -11.04 4.69
C ASP A 90 11.72 -10.08 5.60
N THR A 91 11.35 -10.59 6.77
CA THR A 91 10.65 -9.80 7.81
C THR A 91 11.59 -9.03 8.73
N ASN A 92 12.89 -8.96 8.40
CA ASN A 92 13.94 -8.31 9.17
C ASN A 92 13.93 -8.69 10.66
N GLY A 93 13.68 -9.97 10.94
CA GLY A 93 13.54 -10.51 12.30
C GLY A 93 12.32 -10.01 13.10
N GLN A 94 11.44 -9.21 12.51
CA GLN A 94 10.27 -8.59 13.14
C GLN A 94 8.97 -9.30 12.75
N TYR A 95 8.00 -9.34 13.66
CA TYR A 95 6.67 -9.83 13.29
C TYR A 95 5.93 -8.79 12.46
N MET A 96 5.61 -9.15 11.23
CA MET A 96 4.88 -8.31 10.28
C MET A 96 3.46 -8.84 10.08
N VAL A 97 2.53 -7.92 9.86
CA VAL A 97 1.11 -8.21 9.63
C VAL A 97 0.87 -8.34 8.13
N PHE A 98 0.15 -9.36 7.69
CA PHE A 98 -0.22 -9.58 6.29
C PHE A 98 -1.68 -10.03 6.20
N ASN A 99 -2.42 -9.53 5.21
CA ASN A 99 -3.67 -10.18 4.85
C ASN A 99 -3.40 -11.51 4.11
N ASN A 100 -4.42 -12.36 4.01
CA ASN A 100 -4.30 -13.68 3.40
C ASN A 100 -3.84 -13.65 1.94
N TYR A 101 -4.36 -12.72 1.12
CA TYR A 101 -4.02 -12.66 -0.30
C TYR A 101 -2.55 -12.33 -0.52
N TYR A 102 -2.06 -11.32 0.20
CA TYR A 102 -0.67 -10.93 0.12
C TYR A 102 0.25 -12.01 0.69
N LEU A 103 -0.08 -12.59 1.85
CA LEU A 103 0.73 -13.65 2.44
C LEU A 103 0.79 -14.91 1.55
N TRP A 104 -0.34 -15.32 0.95
CA TRP A 104 -0.34 -16.47 0.04
C TRP A 104 0.49 -16.21 -1.22
N LEU A 105 0.43 -15.01 -1.79
CA LEU A 105 1.31 -14.65 -2.90
C LEU A 105 2.79 -14.76 -2.50
N LEU A 106 3.18 -14.27 -1.31
CA LEU A 106 4.55 -14.41 -0.82
C LEU A 106 4.94 -15.88 -0.69
N ILE A 107 4.08 -16.73 -0.13
CA ILE A 107 4.31 -18.18 0.01
C ILE A 107 4.48 -18.84 -1.35
N ASP A 108 3.64 -18.47 -2.34
CA ASP A 108 3.72 -18.99 -3.71
C ASP A 108 5.02 -18.57 -4.41
N LEU A 109 5.61 -17.43 -4.02
CA LEU A 109 6.93 -16.99 -4.47
C LEU A 109 8.10 -17.60 -3.67
N GLY A 110 7.83 -18.51 -2.74
CA GLY A 110 8.86 -19.20 -1.95
C GLY A 110 9.12 -18.63 -0.55
N PHE A 111 8.24 -17.77 -0.02
CA PHE A 111 8.39 -17.26 1.35
C PHE A 111 8.19 -18.36 2.38
N VAL A 112 9.17 -18.53 3.26
CA VAL A 112 9.14 -19.49 4.36
C VAL A 112 8.76 -18.76 5.65
N ILE A 113 7.61 -19.13 6.22
CA ILE A 113 7.20 -18.67 7.55
C ILE A 113 8.01 -19.43 8.59
N THR A 114 8.75 -18.70 9.41
CA THR A 114 9.57 -19.27 10.51
C THR A 114 8.88 -19.24 11.84
N ASP A 115 7.94 -18.30 12.03
CA ASP A 115 7.28 -18.11 13.31
C ASP A 115 5.89 -17.47 13.16
N TYR A 116 4.96 -17.89 14.02
CA TYR A 116 3.54 -17.52 13.99
C TYR A 116 3.17 -16.82 15.30
N LYS A 117 2.75 -15.55 15.24
CA LYS A 117 2.38 -14.78 16.43
C LYS A 117 0.89 -14.74 16.68
N ALA A 118 0.11 -14.41 15.66
CA ALA A 118 -1.33 -14.26 15.80
C ALA A 118 -2.04 -14.36 14.45
N ILE A 119 -3.31 -14.72 14.48
CA ILE A 119 -4.22 -14.64 13.34
C ILE A 119 -5.59 -14.15 13.80
N THR A 120 -6.21 -13.32 12.98
CA THR A 120 -7.64 -13.00 13.07
C THR A 120 -8.31 -13.44 11.78
N VAL A 121 -9.33 -14.28 11.88
CA VAL A 121 -10.14 -14.75 10.75
C VAL A 121 -11.43 -13.96 10.66
N PHE A 122 -11.87 -13.63 9.44
CA PHE A 122 -13.02 -12.77 9.19
C PHE A 122 -14.06 -13.44 8.28
N GLU A 123 -15.30 -13.01 8.41
CA GLU A 123 -16.35 -13.28 7.41
C GLU A 123 -16.04 -12.55 6.11
N LYS A 124 -16.30 -13.20 4.97
CA LYS A 124 -16.19 -12.59 3.65
C LYS A 124 -17.43 -11.75 3.36
N ASN A 125 -17.26 -10.53 2.88
CA ASN A 125 -18.38 -9.75 2.35
C ASN A 125 -17.96 -8.88 1.15
N THR A 126 -18.98 -8.34 0.49
CA THR A 126 -18.88 -7.41 -0.63
C THR A 126 -19.62 -6.09 -0.32
N ALA A 127 -19.71 -5.69 0.95
CA ALA A 127 -20.52 -4.55 1.39
C ALA A 127 -20.12 -3.22 0.71
N TYR A 128 -18.85 -3.07 0.34
CA TYR A 128 -18.36 -1.89 -0.39
C TYR A 128 -18.60 -1.95 -1.89
N GLU A 129 -18.98 -3.10 -2.45
CA GLU A 129 -19.14 -3.27 -3.90
C GLU A 129 -20.15 -2.28 -4.51
N PRO A 130 -21.37 -2.09 -3.95
CA PRO A 130 -22.31 -1.11 -4.51
C PRO A 130 -21.73 0.30 -4.52
N PHE A 131 -21.11 0.72 -3.41
CA PHE A 131 -20.48 2.04 -3.30
C PHE A 131 -19.36 2.23 -4.34
N VAL A 132 -18.44 1.27 -4.46
CA VAL A 132 -17.31 1.36 -5.40
C VAL A 132 -17.82 1.38 -6.84
N ARG A 133 -18.78 0.51 -7.19
CA ARG A 133 -19.38 0.48 -8.53
C ARG A 133 -20.03 1.82 -8.88
N THR A 134 -20.94 2.30 -8.03
CA THR A 134 -21.62 3.59 -8.26
C THR A 134 -20.63 4.75 -8.41
N MET A 135 -19.62 4.84 -7.53
CA MET A 135 -18.64 5.93 -7.61
C MET A 135 -17.73 5.83 -8.84
N MET A 136 -17.37 4.62 -9.26
CA MET A 136 -16.60 4.41 -10.50
C MET A 136 -17.43 4.71 -11.74
N ASP A 137 -18.70 4.32 -11.79
CA ASP A 137 -19.59 4.63 -12.90
C ASP A 137 -19.78 6.14 -13.05
N LEU A 138 -20.04 6.85 -11.94
CA LEU A 138 -20.14 8.32 -11.94
C LEU A 138 -18.83 8.98 -12.38
N ARG A 139 -17.68 8.40 -11.99
CA ARG A 139 -16.38 8.88 -12.43
C ARG A 139 -16.18 8.68 -13.93
N ILE A 140 -16.55 7.53 -14.48
CA ILE A 140 -16.44 7.22 -15.91
C ILE A 140 -17.35 8.16 -16.71
N GLN A 141 -18.60 8.36 -16.28
CA GLN A 141 -19.52 9.32 -16.90
C GLN A 141 -18.96 10.75 -16.89
N ALA A 142 -18.33 11.16 -15.78
CA ALA A 142 -17.68 12.46 -15.70
C ALA A 142 -16.51 12.59 -16.69
N ILE A 143 -15.69 11.55 -16.87
CA ILE A 143 -14.60 11.54 -17.85
C ILE A 143 -15.16 11.66 -19.27
N LEU A 144 -16.17 10.87 -19.62
CA LEU A 144 -16.82 10.93 -20.94
C LEU A 144 -17.41 12.32 -21.24
N ALA A 145 -17.93 12.99 -20.22
CA ALA A 145 -18.46 14.35 -20.34
C ALA A 145 -17.37 15.45 -20.30
N GLY A 146 -16.08 15.11 -20.19
CA GLY A 146 -15.00 16.08 -20.02
C GLY A 146 -15.09 16.89 -18.71
N SER A 147 -15.78 16.34 -17.69
CA SER A 147 -16.09 17.03 -16.45
C SER A 147 -14.98 16.89 -15.39
N THR A 148 -14.66 17.99 -14.72
CA THR A 148 -13.74 18.01 -13.56
C THR A 148 -14.25 17.21 -12.36
N LYS A 149 -15.53 16.79 -12.37
CA LYS A 149 -16.12 15.94 -11.32
C LYS A 149 -15.43 14.58 -11.18
N GLU A 150 -14.72 14.10 -12.20
CA GLU A 150 -13.97 12.84 -12.07
C GLU A 150 -13.00 12.86 -10.88
N LYS A 151 -12.33 14.01 -10.66
CA LYS A 151 -11.36 14.19 -9.58
C LYS A 151 -12.03 14.07 -8.23
N PHE A 152 -13.25 14.60 -8.12
CA PHE A 152 -14.05 14.53 -6.91
C PHE A 152 -14.49 13.10 -6.60
N TYR A 153 -14.96 12.34 -7.60
CA TYR A 153 -15.30 10.93 -7.41
C TYR A 153 -14.08 10.06 -7.07
N LYS A 154 -12.92 10.32 -7.71
CA LYS A 154 -11.64 9.71 -7.32
C LYS A 154 -11.32 9.98 -5.85
N LEU A 155 -11.46 11.24 -5.42
CA LEU A 155 -11.20 11.65 -4.05
C LEU A 155 -12.13 10.96 -3.06
N ILE A 156 -13.43 10.83 -3.36
CA ILE A 156 -14.39 10.12 -2.48
C ILE A 156 -13.97 8.66 -2.29
N ILE A 157 -13.64 7.96 -3.38
CA ILE A 157 -13.18 6.57 -3.34
C ILE A 157 -11.91 6.47 -2.50
N ASN A 158 -10.90 7.30 -2.75
CA ASN A 158 -9.64 7.28 -2.00
C ASN A 158 -9.80 7.69 -0.53
N SER A 159 -10.73 8.59 -0.22
CA SER A 159 -10.96 9.05 1.16
C SER A 159 -11.69 8.00 2.00
N SER A 160 -12.48 7.11 1.38
CA SER A 160 -13.24 6.09 2.08
C SER A 160 -12.34 5.14 2.89
N TYR A 161 -11.28 4.57 2.29
CA TYR A 161 -10.34 3.72 3.02
C TYR A 161 -9.47 4.52 3.99
N GLY A 162 -9.17 5.79 3.66
CA GLY A 162 -8.43 6.69 4.53
C GLY A 162 -9.20 6.96 5.83
N TYR A 163 -10.52 7.10 5.74
CA TYR A 163 -11.39 7.20 6.91
C TYR A 163 -11.36 5.93 7.75
N ASP A 164 -11.40 4.75 7.12
CA ASP A 164 -11.34 3.46 7.83
C ASP A 164 -10.03 3.25 8.63
N THR A 165 -8.93 3.87 8.18
CA THR A 165 -7.60 3.79 8.80
C THR A 165 -7.29 4.94 9.76
N LEU A 166 -8.27 5.78 10.06
CA LEU A 166 -8.09 6.99 10.85
C LEU A 166 -7.69 6.69 12.30
N ASN A 167 -6.53 7.21 12.71
CA ASN A 167 -6.13 7.19 14.12
C ASN A 167 -6.66 8.43 14.86
N THR A 168 -7.86 8.30 15.42
CA THR A 168 -8.55 9.36 16.17
C THR A 168 -7.86 9.71 17.50
N GLU A 169 -6.96 8.86 18.02
CA GLU A 169 -6.20 9.14 19.25
C GLU A 169 -5.26 10.33 19.09
N LYS A 170 -4.82 10.59 17.86
CA LYS A 170 -3.91 11.70 17.54
C LYS A 170 -4.64 13.03 17.32
N PHE A 171 -5.96 13.05 17.35
CA PHE A 171 -6.73 14.25 17.04
C PHE A 171 -6.76 15.19 18.24
N GLY A 172 -6.34 16.43 18.06
CA GLY A 172 -6.53 17.50 19.04
C GLY A 172 -7.93 18.09 18.93
N LYS A 173 -8.53 18.46 20.06
CA LYS A 173 -9.78 19.23 20.08
C LYS A 173 -9.46 20.70 20.23
N ILE A 174 -9.89 21.52 19.28
CA ILE A 174 -9.81 22.98 19.41
C ILE A 174 -11.15 23.50 19.91
N LYS A 175 -11.12 24.33 20.95
CA LYS A 175 -12.29 25.09 21.42
C LYS A 175 -12.01 26.57 21.26
N MET A 176 -13.00 27.32 20.77
CA MET A 176 -12.98 28.78 20.83
C MET A 176 -13.55 29.21 22.18
N LEU A 177 -12.75 29.86 23.00
CA LEU A 177 -13.09 30.27 24.36
C LEU A 177 -12.84 31.76 24.55
N ASP A 178 -13.58 32.38 25.46
CA ASP A 178 -13.32 33.73 25.92
C ASP A 178 -12.15 33.76 26.93
N LYS A 179 -11.83 34.95 27.48
CA LYS A 179 -10.70 35.09 28.41
C LYS A 179 -10.86 34.21 29.66
N ALA A 180 -12.06 34.15 30.24
CA ALA A 180 -12.35 33.36 31.43
C ALA A 180 -12.28 31.84 31.16
N GLY A 181 -12.95 31.38 30.11
CA GLY A 181 -12.92 29.98 29.70
C GLY A 181 -11.51 29.52 29.30
N THR A 182 -10.72 30.40 28.69
CA THR A 182 -9.31 30.13 28.37
C THR A 182 -8.47 29.95 29.62
N PHE A 183 -8.63 30.83 30.62
CA PHE A 183 -7.93 30.70 31.90
C PHE A 183 -8.22 29.35 32.55
N ILE A 184 -9.48 28.93 32.62
CA ILE A 184 -9.86 27.62 33.17
C ILE A 184 -9.23 26.48 32.36
N ALA A 185 -9.30 26.56 31.02
CA ALA A 185 -8.79 25.50 30.15
C ALA A 185 -7.27 25.34 30.21
N GLN A 186 -6.52 26.43 30.42
CA GLN A 186 -5.06 26.41 30.58
C GLN A 186 -4.60 25.64 31.83
N HIS A 187 -5.41 25.61 32.88
CA HIS A 187 -5.09 24.88 34.12
C HIS A 187 -5.49 23.40 34.05
N HIS A 188 -6.18 22.98 32.99
CA HIS A 188 -6.58 21.59 32.85
C HIS A 188 -5.40 20.74 32.33
N PRO A 189 -5.09 19.55 32.90
CA PRO A 189 -3.93 18.72 32.52
C PRO A 189 -3.85 18.25 31.06
N ASN A 190 -4.92 18.45 30.28
CA ASN A 190 -4.96 18.07 28.87
C ASN A 190 -4.80 19.27 27.94
N HIS A 191 -4.48 20.45 28.47
CA HIS A 191 -4.08 21.60 27.68
C HIS A 191 -2.82 21.28 26.88
N MET A 192 -2.81 21.67 25.60
CA MET A 192 -1.63 21.55 24.74
C MET A 192 -1.13 22.91 24.26
N GLY A 193 -2.04 23.86 24.05
CA GLY A 193 -1.67 25.18 23.55
C GLY A 193 -2.85 26.14 23.49
N THR A 194 -2.54 27.42 23.44
CA THR A 194 -3.52 28.49 23.31
C THR A 194 -3.02 29.50 22.28
N LYS A 195 -3.89 29.90 21.36
CA LYS A 195 -3.63 30.98 20.41
C LYS A 195 -4.73 32.04 20.52
N ARG A 196 -4.34 33.29 20.78
CA ARG A 196 -5.29 34.42 20.75
C ARG A 196 -5.73 34.67 19.31
N ILE A 197 -7.04 34.78 19.11
CA ILE A 197 -7.66 35.09 17.82
C ILE A 197 -8.13 36.54 17.78
N SER A 198 -8.70 37.04 18.88
CA SER A 198 -9.18 38.42 19.00
C SER A 198 -9.00 38.95 20.43
N ALA A 199 -9.57 40.12 20.73
CA ALA A 199 -9.50 40.72 22.05
C ALA A 199 -10.01 39.77 23.15
N ASN A 200 -11.10 39.04 22.89
CA ASN A 200 -11.78 38.15 23.85
C ASN A 200 -12.11 36.76 23.25
N THR A 201 -11.32 36.29 22.27
CA THR A 201 -11.49 34.94 21.70
C THR A 201 -10.14 34.28 21.53
N PHE A 202 -10.04 33.04 21.98
CA PHE A 202 -8.83 32.24 21.96
C PHE A 202 -9.15 30.84 21.45
N ALA A 203 -8.32 30.32 20.55
CA ALA A 203 -8.32 28.93 20.15
C ALA A 203 -7.47 28.15 21.17
N VAL A 204 -8.12 27.34 22.01
CA VAL A 204 -7.46 26.48 22.99
C VAL A 204 -7.45 25.05 22.47
N GLN A 205 -6.25 24.49 22.33
CA GLN A 205 -6.03 23.12 21.91
C GLN A 205 -5.94 22.21 23.13
N LEU A 206 -6.78 21.17 23.13
CA LEU A 206 -6.88 20.19 24.20
C LEU A 206 -6.63 18.79 23.64
N LYS A 207 -5.91 17.97 24.40
CA LYS A 207 -5.77 16.54 24.16
C LYS A 207 -7.05 15.82 24.63
N PRO A 208 -7.74 15.05 23.78
CA PRO A 208 -8.85 14.22 24.23
C PRO A 208 -8.41 13.23 25.31
N LYS A 209 -9.27 13.00 26.32
CA LYS A 209 -9.05 11.97 27.35
C LYS A 209 -9.41 10.57 26.87
N THR A 210 -10.32 10.50 25.91
CA THR A 210 -10.86 9.28 25.31
C THR A 210 -10.83 9.43 23.81
N ALA A 211 -10.49 8.35 23.11
CA ALA A 211 -10.65 8.24 21.68
C ALA A 211 -11.57 7.06 21.41
N THR A 212 -12.39 7.17 20.36
CA THR A 212 -13.25 6.07 19.94
C THR A 212 -12.85 5.63 18.55
N CYS A 213 -12.76 4.32 18.36
CA CYS A 213 -12.52 3.69 17.07
C CYS A 213 -13.84 3.08 16.60
N PHE A 214 -14.57 3.82 15.77
CA PHE A 214 -15.79 3.34 15.12
C PHE A 214 -15.53 2.81 13.70
N THR A 215 -14.28 2.87 13.25
CA THR A 215 -13.88 2.56 11.88
C THR A 215 -13.45 1.12 11.71
N SER A 216 -13.65 0.58 10.51
CA SER A 216 -13.28 -0.79 10.17
C SER A 216 -11.79 -0.84 9.78
N ILE A 217 -10.90 -0.86 10.76
CA ILE A 217 -9.44 -0.86 10.50
C ILE A 217 -9.02 -2.07 9.64
N GLN A 218 -9.73 -3.20 9.75
CA GLN A 218 -9.52 -4.36 8.90
C GLN A 218 -9.79 -4.06 7.42
N SER A 219 -10.77 -3.21 7.10
CA SER A 219 -11.00 -2.77 5.72
C SER A 219 -9.75 -2.08 5.17
N GLY A 220 -9.13 -1.19 5.96
CA GLY A 220 -7.90 -0.51 5.60
C GLY A 220 -6.71 -1.45 5.38
N VAL A 221 -6.52 -2.44 6.26
CA VAL A 221 -5.48 -3.47 6.10
C VAL A 221 -5.68 -4.24 4.80
N PHE A 222 -6.92 -4.66 4.52
CA PHE A 222 -7.22 -5.39 3.29
C PHE A 222 -7.02 -4.54 2.05
N THR A 223 -7.48 -3.29 2.02
CA THR A 223 -7.27 -2.38 0.89
C THR A 223 -5.77 -2.23 0.58
N LEU A 224 -4.96 -1.90 1.59
CA LEU A 224 -3.53 -1.63 1.40
C LEU A 224 -2.71 -2.87 1.03
N ASP A 225 -3.03 -4.04 1.58
CA ASP A 225 -2.31 -5.28 1.22
C ASP A 225 -2.84 -5.89 -0.09
N ASN A 226 -4.13 -5.70 -0.43
CA ASN A 226 -4.66 -6.08 -1.74
C ASN A 226 -4.05 -5.25 -2.87
N ALA A 227 -3.77 -3.97 -2.64
CA ALA A 227 -3.03 -3.14 -3.60
C ALA A 227 -1.64 -3.73 -3.89
N LYS A 228 -0.89 -4.10 -2.84
CA LYS A 228 0.41 -4.78 -2.97
C LYS A 228 0.28 -6.12 -3.69
N TYR A 229 -0.74 -6.91 -3.36
CA TYR A 229 -1.02 -8.17 -4.02
C TYR A 229 -1.18 -7.97 -5.53
N TRP A 230 -2.02 -7.03 -5.98
CA TRP A 230 -2.22 -6.80 -7.41
C TRP A 230 -0.96 -6.31 -8.12
N TYR A 231 -0.24 -5.40 -7.48
CA TYR A 231 1.03 -4.87 -7.97
C TYR A 231 2.05 -5.99 -8.19
N LEU A 232 2.21 -6.86 -7.19
CA LEU A 232 3.16 -7.97 -7.22
C LEU A 232 2.69 -9.11 -8.13
N ASN A 233 1.39 -9.38 -8.18
CA ASN A 233 0.83 -10.38 -9.06
C ASN A 233 1.06 -10.01 -10.53
N TYR A 234 0.91 -8.73 -10.89
CA TYR A 234 1.28 -8.26 -12.22
C TYR A 234 2.77 -8.49 -12.55
N ILE A 235 3.66 -8.19 -11.62
CA ILE A 235 5.10 -8.29 -11.86
C ILE A 235 5.55 -9.75 -11.92
N TYR A 236 5.25 -10.52 -10.88
CA TYR A 236 5.78 -11.87 -10.74
C TYR A 236 4.99 -12.92 -11.54
N ASN A 237 3.66 -12.79 -11.63
CA ASN A 237 2.82 -13.78 -12.29
C ASN A 237 2.44 -13.42 -13.73
N PHE A 238 2.75 -12.21 -14.20
CA PHE A 238 2.58 -11.82 -15.60
C PHE A 238 3.91 -11.40 -16.22
N MET A 239 4.48 -10.25 -15.84
CA MET A 239 5.66 -9.71 -16.51
C MET A 239 6.85 -10.70 -16.53
N TYR A 240 7.19 -11.29 -15.38
CA TYR A 240 8.32 -12.21 -15.29
C TYR A 240 8.13 -13.54 -16.03
N LYS A 241 6.88 -13.88 -16.38
CA LYS A 241 6.58 -15.11 -17.12
C LYS A 241 6.68 -14.92 -18.63
N CYS A 242 6.38 -13.73 -19.14
CA CYS A 242 6.27 -13.52 -20.59
C CYS A 242 7.18 -12.43 -21.16
N LEU A 243 7.95 -11.70 -20.33
CA LEU A 243 8.86 -10.66 -20.78
C LEU A 243 10.33 -11.04 -20.53
N ASP A 244 11.21 -10.60 -21.42
CA ASP A 244 12.66 -10.74 -21.28
C ASP A 244 13.17 -9.86 -20.14
N ARG A 245 13.45 -10.49 -19.00
CA ARG A 245 13.96 -9.86 -17.77
C ARG A 245 15.32 -9.17 -17.93
N LYS A 246 16.05 -9.41 -19.02
CA LYS A 246 17.30 -8.70 -19.32
C LYS A 246 17.09 -7.42 -20.11
N ARG A 247 15.89 -7.21 -20.65
CA ARG A 247 15.55 -6.07 -21.51
C ARG A 247 14.64 -5.05 -20.82
N PHE A 248 14.46 -5.15 -19.50
CA PHE A 248 13.83 -4.09 -18.73
C PHE A 248 14.43 -3.96 -17.33
N HIS A 249 14.33 -2.75 -16.77
CA HIS A 249 14.76 -2.44 -15.41
C HIS A 249 13.72 -1.60 -14.69
N PHE A 250 13.44 -1.94 -13.43
CA PHE A 250 12.65 -1.09 -12.54
C PHE A 250 13.46 0.14 -12.15
N VAL A 251 12.90 1.32 -12.41
CA VAL A 251 13.53 2.62 -12.12
C VAL A 251 12.98 3.17 -10.81
N LEU A 252 11.66 3.21 -10.68
CA LEU A 252 10.96 3.75 -9.54
C LEU A 252 9.65 2.99 -9.34
N ALA A 253 9.25 2.81 -8.08
CA ALA A 253 7.94 2.34 -7.70
C ALA A 253 7.31 3.40 -6.79
N ASP A 254 6.09 3.83 -7.10
CA ASP A 254 5.23 4.59 -6.18
C ASP A 254 3.93 3.81 -5.97
N THR A 255 3.25 4.09 -4.87
CA THR A 255 2.02 3.49 -4.34
C THR A 255 1.11 2.82 -5.38
N ASP A 256 0.84 3.48 -6.51
CA ASP A 256 -0.02 3.02 -7.60
C ASP A 256 0.65 3.04 -9.00
N SER A 257 1.98 3.16 -9.09
CA SER A 257 2.71 3.23 -10.36
C SER A 257 4.07 2.52 -10.34
N ILE A 258 4.54 2.11 -11.51
CA ILE A 258 5.89 1.58 -11.72
C ILE A 258 6.48 2.27 -12.93
N TYR A 259 7.71 2.72 -12.77
CA TYR A 259 8.54 3.24 -13.84
C TYR A 259 9.52 2.15 -14.24
N ILE A 260 9.47 1.79 -15.52
CA ILE A 260 10.27 0.72 -16.09
C ILE A 260 11.00 1.28 -17.30
N ALA A 261 12.32 1.12 -17.32
CA ALA A 261 13.12 1.33 -18.51
C ALA A 261 13.08 0.06 -19.36
N ILE A 262 12.75 0.17 -20.64
CA ILE A 262 12.64 -0.96 -21.56
C ILE A 262 13.68 -0.77 -22.67
N SER A 263 14.46 -1.82 -22.95
CA SER A 263 15.34 -1.89 -24.11
C SER A 263 14.51 -2.27 -25.32
N GLY A 264 13.95 -1.24 -25.97
CA GLY A 264 13.13 -1.37 -27.18
C GLY A 264 13.91 -1.82 -28.41
N ASP A 265 13.23 -1.84 -29.55
CA ASP A 265 13.83 -2.04 -30.87
C ASP A 265 14.07 -0.67 -31.51
N PRO A 266 15.30 -0.30 -31.91
CA PRO A 266 15.58 1.01 -32.51
C PRO A 266 14.83 1.26 -33.83
N ASN A 267 14.26 0.21 -34.45
CA ASN A 267 13.46 0.33 -35.67
C ASN A 267 11.95 0.42 -35.38
N LYS A 268 11.54 0.35 -34.12
CA LYS A 268 10.13 0.41 -33.71
C LYS A 268 9.88 1.60 -32.82
N ASP A 269 8.68 2.14 -32.95
CA ASP A 269 8.19 3.23 -32.14
C ASP A 269 7.98 2.83 -30.67
N CYS A 270 8.04 3.79 -29.75
CA CYS A 270 7.81 3.58 -28.32
C CYS A 270 6.40 3.05 -28.02
N HIS A 271 5.43 3.28 -28.93
CA HIS A 271 4.07 2.75 -28.85
C HIS A 271 3.97 1.22 -28.93
N TYR A 272 5.04 0.52 -29.31
CA TYR A 272 5.11 -0.95 -29.26
C TYR A 272 5.32 -1.51 -27.84
N GLN A 273 5.46 -0.65 -26.82
CA GLN A 273 5.46 -1.01 -25.39
C GLN A 273 6.32 -2.25 -25.07
N PHE A 274 5.70 -3.34 -24.61
CA PHE A 274 6.37 -4.59 -24.27
C PHE A 274 6.64 -5.50 -25.47
N GLU A 275 6.05 -5.28 -26.65
CA GLU A 275 6.08 -6.25 -27.76
C GLU A 275 7.48 -6.68 -28.16
N SER A 276 8.44 -5.75 -28.13
CA SER A 276 9.85 -6.01 -28.47
C SER A 276 10.58 -6.93 -27.48
N ILE A 277 10.02 -7.12 -26.29
CA ILE A 277 10.59 -7.91 -25.19
C ILE A 277 9.70 -9.07 -24.77
N VAL A 278 8.61 -9.36 -25.48
CA VAL A 278 7.77 -10.53 -25.19
C VAL A 278 8.50 -11.81 -25.59
N THR A 279 8.77 -12.68 -24.61
CA THR A 279 9.40 -13.99 -24.81
C THR A 279 8.40 -15.12 -24.97
N ASP A 280 7.19 -14.98 -24.38
CA ASP A 280 6.09 -15.93 -24.53
C ASP A 280 4.85 -15.18 -25.02
N LYS A 281 4.67 -15.17 -26.34
CA LYS A 281 3.59 -14.44 -27.00
C LYS A 281 2.22 -15.06 -26.72
N GLN A 282 2.14 -16.39 -26.64
CA GLN A 282 0.89 -17.08 -26.35
C GLN A 282 0.39 -16.74 -24.94
N PHE A 283 1.28 -16.81 -23.95
CA PHE A 283 0.93 -16.43 -22.58
C PHE A 283 0.57 -14.94 -22.49
N TYR A 284 1.34 -14.07 -23.15
CA TYR A 284 1.09 -12.62 -23.16
C TYR A 284 -0.29 -12.31 -23.72
N ASP A 285 -0.62 -12.77 -24.92
CA ASP A 285 -1.88 -12.45 -25.60
C ASP A 285 -3.10 -13.00 -24.83
N GLN A 286 -2.95 -14.13 -24.14
CA GLN A 286 -4.00 -14.71 -23.30
C GLN A 286 -4.27 -13.92 -22.01
N HIS A 287 -3.25 -13.27 -21.43
CA HIS A 287 -3.32 -12.70 -20.08
C HIS A 287 -3.20 -11.18 -20.00
N VAL A 288 -2.69 -10.49 -21.03
CA VAL A 288 -2.41 -9.05 -21.00
C VAL A 288 -3.63 -8.23 -20.58
N TYR A 289 -4.79 -8.58 -21.13
CA TYR A 289 -6.05 -7.89 -20.84
C TYR A 289 -6.67 -8.27 -19.49
N GLN A 290 -6.04 -9.11 -18.68
CA GLN A 290 -6.41 -9.27 -17.26
C GLN A 290 -5.84 -8.14 -16.41
N TYR A 291 -4.76 -7.50 -16.88
CA TYR A 291 -4.02 -6.47 -16.16
C TYR A 291 -4.15 -5.09 -16.80
N LEU A 292 -4.04 -5.01 -18.13
CA LEU A 292 -4.08 -3.78 -18.92
C LEU A 292 -5.43 -3.61 -19.65
N PRO A 293 -5.81 -2.37 -20.02
CA PRO A 293 -6.97 -2.10 -20.86
C PRO A 293 -6.90 -2.85 -22.19
N ASP A 294 -8.04 -3.40 -22.61
CA ASP A 294 -8.27 -3.98 -23.92
C ASP A 294 -8.66 -2.86 -24.89
N PRO A 295 -7.86 -2.60 -25.94
CA PRO A 295 -8.14 -1.52 -26.89
C PRO A 295 -9.45 -1.75 -27.67
N ASN A 296 -9.96 -2.99 -27.69
CA ASN A 296 -11.22 -3.32 -28.36
C ASN A 296 -12.44 -3.12 -27.46
N LYS A 297 -12.24 -2.73 -26.20
CA LYS A 297 -13.32 -2.48 -25.23
C LYS A 297 -13.47 -1.00 -24.94
N ASP A 298 -14.62 -0.65 -24.40
CA ASP A 298 -14.97 0.74 -24.11
C ASP A 298 -14.24 1.27 -22.87
N ILE A 299 -14.56 2.52 -22.49
CA ILE A 299 -13.93 3.21 -21.37
C ILE A 299 -14.09 2.49 -20.02
N TYR A 300 -15.06 1.58 -19.88
CA TYR A 300 -15.22 0.79 -18.66
C TYR A 300 -14.08 -0.22 -18.50
N ASP A 301 -13.41 -0.59 -19.59
CA ASP A 301 -12.21 -1.44 -19.59
C ASP A 301 -10.91 -0.61 -19.42
N TYR A 302 -10.93 0.67 -19.79
CA TYR A 302 -9.82 1.63 -19.61
C TYR A 302 -9.46 1.91 -18.14
N LYS A 303 -10.34 1.53 -17.21
CA LYS A 303 -10.11 1.61 -15.75
C LYS A 303 -9.87 0.24 -15.12
N LYS A 304 -9.24 -0.68 -15.85
CA LYS A 304 -8.63 -1.88 -15.28
C LYS A 304 -7.57 -1.57 -14.22
N ILE A 305 -7.03 -2.64 -13.64
CA ILE A 305 -6.13 -2.61 -12.48
C ILE A 305 -4.92 -1.72 -12.75
N LEU A 306 -4.40 -1.71 -13.97
CA LEU A 306 -3.24 -0.91 -14.38
C LEU A 306 -3.54 -0.11 -15.65
N GLY A 307 -2.77 0.97 -15.85
CA GLY A 307 -2.66 1.67 -17.12
C GLY A 307 -1.20 1.65 -17.59
N PHE A 308 -0.97 1.94 -18.86
CA PHE A 308 0.37 2.08 -19.43
C PHE A 308 0.55 3.49 -19.97
N GLY A 309 1.66 4.15 -19.61
CA GLY A 309 2.01 5.49 -20.07
C GLY A 309 3.49 5.55 -20.43
N ILE A 310 3.82 6.36 -21.43
CA ILE A 310 5.19 6.62 -21.89
C ILE A 310 5.58 7.99 -21.34
N GLU A 311 6.59 8.05 -20.47
CA GLU A 311 6.98 9.32 -19.84
C GLU A 311 7.98 10.13 -20.65
N ASN A 312 8.95 9.51 -21.32
CA ASN A 312 9.92 10.18 -22.19
C ASN A 312 10.48 9.20 -23.23
N GLU A 313 10.76 9.72 -24.42
CA GLU A 313 11.71 9.14 -25.40
C GLU A 313 13.15 9.55 -25.04
#